data_AF-A0A959MMJ0-F1
#
_entry.id   AF-A0A959MMJ0-F1
#
_cell.length_a   1.000
_cell.length_b   1.000
_cell.length_c   1.000
_cell.angle_alpha   90.00
_cell.angle_beta   90.00
_cell.angle_gamma   90.00
#
_symmetry.space_group_name_H-M   'P 1'
#
loop_
_entity.id
_entity.type
_entity.pdbx_description
1 polymer ?
#
loop_
_entity_poly.entity_id
_entity_poly.type
_entity_poly.pdbx_seq_one_letter_code
_entity_poly.pdbx_strand_id
1 'polypeptide(L)'
;MTKRIFKFTNAQTVFYTGEHFSRLKKIVDIKSAVIITDEHIFLAHQKKFENWNTIVLKPGESFKIQATVDSVIEQLIDMQADRKTMLIGVGGGVVTDITGYVASIYLRGISFGFVPT
;
A
#
# COMPACT_ATOMS: atom_id res chain seq x y z
N MET A 1 -8.42 -7.22 19.38
CA MET A 1 -8.72 -6.21 18.36
C MET A 1 -8.89 -4.86 19.01
N THR A 2 -8.02 -3.90 18.71
CA THR A 2 -8.20 -2.52 19.16
C THR A 2 -8.25 -1.61 17.95
N LYS A 3 -9.43 -1.04 17.69
CA LYS A 3 -9.61 0.03 16.69
C LYS A 3 -9.39 1.37 17.38
N ARG A 4 -8.44 2.16 16.91
CA ARG A 4 -8.20 3.54 17.36
C ARG A 4 -8.39 4.50 16.20
N ILE A 5 -8.93 5.67 16.48
CA ILE A 5 -9.10 6.72 15.48
C ILE A 5 -8.31 7.92 15.96
N PHE A 6 -7.34 8.35 15.16
CA PHE A 6 -6.60 9.58 15.39
C PHE A 6 -7.15 10.65 14.46
N LYS A 7 -7.57 11.77 15.03
CA LYS A 7 -8.10 12.91 14.30
C LYS A 7 -7.03 13.99 14.20
N PHE A 8 -6.80 14.44 12.99
CA PHE A 8 -5.98 15.61 12.65
C PHE A 8 -6.91 16.73 12.21
N THR A 9 -6.37 17.94 12.05
CA THR A 9 -7.16 19.14 11.72
C THR A 9 -8.11 18.93 10.54
N ASN A 10 -7.64 18.27 9.48
CA ASN A 10 -8.41 18.08 8.24
C ASN A 10 -8.58 16.61 7.83
N ALA A 11 -8.17 15.65 8.67
CA ALA A 11 -8.15 14.23 8.30
C ALA A 11 -8.31 13.33 9.52
N GLN A 12 -8.60 12.06 9.29
CA GLN A 12 -8.56 11.03 10.32
C GLN A 12 -7.84 9.80 9.81
N THR A 13 -7.13 9.13 10.71
CA THR A 13 -6.48 7.86 10.43
C THR A 13 -7.00 6.82 11.39
N VAL A 14 -7.42 5.69 10.84
CA VAL A 14 -7.94 4.55 11.61
C VAL A 14 -6.83 3.52 11.74
N PHE A 15 -6.48 3.20 12.98
CA PHE A 15 -5.49 2.18 13.31
C PHE A 15 -6.19 0.93 13.83
N TYR A 16 -5.77 -0.22 13.31
CA TYR A 16 -6.23 -1.54 13.73
C TYR A 16 -5.02 -2.29 14.30
N THR A 17 -5.07 -2.66 15.58
CA THR A 17 -3.99 -3.46 16.20
C THR A 17 -4.50 -4.81 16.69
N GLY A 18 -3.61 -5.80 16.64
CA GLY A 18 -3.93 -7.20 16.97
C GLY A 18 -4.88 -7.86 15.95
N GLU A 19 -4.83 -7.42 14.69
CA GLU A 19 -5.63 -7.96 13.59
C GLU A 19 -4.79 -8.84 12.66
N HIS A 20 -5.45 -9.75 11.96
CA HIS A 20 -4.83 -10.55 10.90
C HIS A 20 -5.00 -9.86 9.54
N PHE A 21 -4.06 -10.14 8.62
CA PHE A 21 -4.11 -9.66 7.24
C PHE A 21 -5.45 -9.95 6.53
N SER A 22 -6.12 -11.06 6.87
CA SER A 22 -7.43 -11.42 6.33
C SER A 22 -8.52 -10.38 6.57
N ARG A 23 -8.37 -9.53 7.61
CA ARG A 23 -9.28 -8.42 7.89
C ARG A 23 -9.25 -7.34 6.82
N LEU A 24 -8.16 -7.22 6.07
CA LEU A 24 -7.98 -6.19 5.04
C LEU A 24 -9.13 -6.22 4.01
N LYS A 25 -9.59 -7.42 3.63
CA LYS A 25 -10.75 -7.65 2.74
C LYS A 25 -12.09 -7.10 3.27
N LYS A 26 -12.18 -6.82 4.58
CA LYS A 26 -13.37 -6.23 5.23
C LYS A 26 -13.25 -4.72 5.40
N ILE A 27 -12.07 -4.15 5.13
CA ILE A 27 -11.76 -2.72 5.31
C ILE A 27 -11.69 -2.03 3.96
N VAL A 28 -11.15 -2.70 2.94
CA VAL A 28 -10.92 -2.16 1.61
C VAL A 28 -11.58 -3.05 0.56
N ASP A 29 -12.16 -2.45 -0.48
CA ASP A 29 -12.61 -3.17 -1.66
C ASP A 29 -11.38 -3.62 -2.48
N ILE A 30 -11.27 -4.93 -2.68
CA ILE A 30 -10.16 -5.57 -3.39
C ILE A 30 -10.06 -5.06 -4.83
N LYS A 31 -11.19 -4.78 -5.48
CA LYS A 31 -11.22 -4.34 -6.88
C LYS A 31 -10.63 -2.95 -7.10
N SER A 32 -10.72 -2.10 -6.08
CA SER A 32 -10.21 -0.73 -6.11
C SER A 32 -8.94 -0.57 -5.27
N ALA A 33 -8.24 -1.66 -4.97
CA ALA A 33 -7.03 -1.64 -4.16
C ALA A 33 -5.83 -2.19 -4.92
N VAL A 34 -4.67 -1.54 -4.72
CA VAL A 34 -3.39 -2.04 -5.21
C VAL A 34 -2.44 -2.14 -4.03
N ILE A 35 -1.89 -3.34 -3.83
CA ILE A 35 -0.88 -3.59 -2.80
C ILE A 35 0.50 -3.25 -3.36
N ILE A 36 1.32 -2.57 -2.56
CA ILE A 36 2.75 -2.40 -2.81
C ILE A 36 3.49 -3.16 -1.71
N THR A 37 4.41 -4.05 -2.09
CA THR A 37 5.20 -4.85 -1.15
C THR A 37 6.61 -5.10 -1.71
N ASP A 38 7.50 -5.68 -0.92
CA ASP A 38 8.81 -6.11 -1.40
C ASP A 38 8.86 -7.62 -1.70
N GLU A 39 9.88 -8.04 -2.45
CA GLU A 39 10.08 -9.44 -2.83
C GLU A 39 10.13 -10.41 -1.63
N HIS A 40 10.74 -10.02 -0.50
CA HIS A 40 10.86 -10.91 0.65
C HIS A 40 9.50 -11.18 1.30
N ILE A 41 8.71 -10.13 1.51
CA ILE A 41 7.36 -10.24 2.08
C ILE A 41 6.43 -10.98 1.11
N PHE A 42 6.51 -10.67 -0.19
CA PHE A 42 5.71 -11.34 -1.21
C PHE A 42 5.99 -12.85 -1.24
N LEU A 43 7.26 -13.25 -1.30
CA LEU A 43 7.66 -14.66 -1.34
C LEU A 43 7.30 -15.41 -0.06
N ALA A 44 7.46 -14.79 1.12
CA ALA A 44 7.11 -15.40 2.40
C ALA A 44 5.59 -15.62 2.58
N HIS A 45 4.77 -14.84 1.87
CA HIS A 45 3.33 -14.77 2.11
C HIS A 45 2.46 -14.80 0.84
N GLN A 46 2.91 -15.42 -0.24
CA GLN A 46 2.23 -15.42 -1.56
C GLN A 46 0.71 -15.64 -1.50
N LYS A 47 0.25 -16.62 -0.71
CA LYS A 47 -1.19 -16.94 -0.53
C LYS A 47 -2.02 -15.77 0.01
N LYS A 48 -1.42 -14.83 0.76
CA LYS A 48 -2.13 -13.66 1.30
C LYS A 48 -2.40 -12.62 0.21
N PHE A 49 -1.52 -12.53 -0.79
CA PHE A 49 -1.63 -11.61 -1.92
C PHE A 49 -2.47 -12.17 -3.07
N GLU A 50 -2.86 -13.44 -3.00
CA GLU A 50 -3.76 -14.06 -3.96
C GLU A 50 -5.08 -13.26 -4.05
N ASN A 51 -5.47 -12.92 -5.28
CA ASN A 51 -6.62 -12.07 -5.65
C ASN A 51 -6.44 -10.56 -5.44
N TRP A 52 -5.25 -10.09 -5.08
CA TRP A 52 -4.96 -8.64 -5.04
C TRP A 52 -4.10 -8.23 -6.23
N ASN A 53 -4.41 -7.07 -6.82
CA ASN A 53 -3.44 -6.39 -7.66
C ASN A 53 -2.24 -6.01 -6.80
N THR A 54 -1.06 -6.50 -7.16
CA THR A 54 0.14 -6.38 -6.33
C THR A 54 1.32 -5.91 -7.17
N ILE A 55 1.95 -4.83 -6.75
CA ILE A 55 3.22 -4.33 -7.27
C ILE A 55 4.31 -4.77 -6.30
N VAL A 56 5.30 -5.50 -6.82
CA VAL A 56 6.41 -6.06 -6.03
C VAL A 56 7.68 -5.27 -6.32
N LEU A 57 8.28 -4.72 -5.27
CA LEU A 57 9.50 -3.92 -5.32
C LEU A 57 10.73 -4.73 -4.93
N LYS A 58 11.87 -4.32 -5.46
CA LYS A 58 13.16 -4.81 -4.95
C LYS A 58 13.37 -4.33 -3.51
N PRO A 59 13.83 -5.21 -2.60
CA PRO A 59 14.04 -4.83 -1.20
C PRO A 59 15.31 -4.00 -1.02
N GLY A 60 15.30 -3.09 -0.04
CA GLY A 60 16.47 -2.34 0.42
C GLY A 60 16.45 -0.83 0.14
N GLU A 61 17.13 -0.06 0.97
CA GLU A 61 17.16 1.43 0.88
C GLU A 61 17.75 1.93 -0.45
N SER A 62 18.64 1.16 -1.08
CA SER A 62 19.20 1.50 -2.40
C SER A 62 18.14 1.60 -3.50
N PHE A 63 16.98 0.95 -3.32
CA PHE A 63 15.85 1.03 -4.23
C PHE A 63 14.83 2.11 -3.82
N LYS A 64 15.09 2.86 -2.75
CA LYS A 64 14.29 4.03 -2.36
C LYS A 64 14.72 5.26 -3.16
N ILE A 65 14.49 5.18 -4.46
CA ILE A 65 14.89 6.18 -5.45
C ILE A 65 13.72 6.55 -6.35
N GLN A 66 13.82 7.70 -7.02
CA GLN A 66 12.75 8.19 -7.90
C GLN A 66 12.41 7.20 -9.01
N ALA A 67 13.39 6.49 -9.58
CA ALA A 67 13.14 5.49 -10.62
C ALA A 67 12.19 4.36 -10.15
N THR A 68 12.25 3.97 -8.87
CA THR A 68 11.32 2.99 -8.30
C THR A 68 9.91 3.56 -8.19
N VAL A 69 9.79 4.84 -7.78
CA VAL A 69 8.52 5.56 -7.71
C VAL A 69 7.90 5.67 -9.11
N ASP A 70 8.68 6.04 -10.11
CA ASP A 70 8.24 6.16 -11.50
C ASP A 70 7.74 4.81 -12.04
N SER A 71 8.47 3.72 -11.76
CA SER A 71 8.05 2.36 -12.15
C SER A 71 6.75 1.93 -11.47
N VAL A 72 6.50 2.34 -10.22
CA VAL A 72 5.20 2.10 -9.56
C VAL A 72 4.10 2.89 -10.25
N ILE A 73 4.35 4.15 -10.59
CA ILE A 73 3.38 5.02 -11.27
C ILE A 73 3.02 4.44 -12.66
N GLU A 74 4.00 3.99 -13.44
CA GLU A 74 3.77 3.33 -14.73
C GLU A 74 2.86 2.11 -14.58
N GLN A 75 3.15 1.24 -13.60
CA GLN A 75 2.30 0.08 -13.32
C GLN A 75 0.88 0.46 -12.89
N LEU A 76 0.70 1.55 -12.12
CA LEU A 76 -0.61 2.05 -11.76
C LEU A 76 -1.38 2.56 -12.99
N ILE A 77 -0.71 3.23 -13.92
CA ILE A 77 -1.28 3.68 -15.19
C ILE A 77 -1.71 2.47 -16.03
N ASP A 78 -0.87 1.45 -16.14
CA ASP A 78 -1.16 0.22 -16.90
C ASP A 78 -2.35 -0.53 -16.31
N MET A 79 -2.50 -0.52 -14.97
CA MET A 79 -3.67 -1.06 -14.27
C MET A 79 -4.91 -0.17 -14.36
N GLN A 80 -4.83 0.98 -15.05
CA GLN A 80 -5.90 1.98 -15.13
C GLN A 80 -6.37 2.46 -13.75
N ALA A 81 -5.46 2.55 -12.78
CA ALA A 81 -5.77 3.03 -11.44
C ALA A 81 -6.27 4.49 -11.49
N ASP A 82 -7.37 4.75 -10.80
CA ASP A 82 -8.05 6.05 -10.80
C ASP A 82 -8.01 6.72 -9.41
N ARG A 83 -8.74 7.83 -9.24
CA ARG A 83 -8.79 8.55 -7.96
C ARG A 83 -9.46 7.77 -6.82
N LYS A 84 -10.21 6.71 -7.13
CA LYS A 84 -10.87 5.84 -6.15
C LYS A 84 -9.97 4.67 -5.76
N THR A 85 -8.85 4.46 -6.46
CA THR A 85 -7.86 3.47 -6.07
C THR A 85 -7.29 3.79 -4.68
N MET A 86 -7.17 2.76 -3.86
CA MET A 86 -6.46 2.80 -2.59
C MET A 86 -5.14 2.04 -2.70
N LEU A 87 -4.02 2.71 -2.39
CA LEU A 87 -2.73 2.04 -2.27
C LEU A 87 -2.56 1.44 -0.87
N ILE A 88 -2.02 0.23 -0.79
CA ILE A 88 -1.81 -0.45 0.49
C ILE A 88 -0.34 -0.89 0.56
N GLY A 89 0.45 -0.21 1.39
CA GLY A 89 1.86 -0.54 1.60
C GLY A 89 2.00 -1.66 2.62
N VAL A 90 2.46 -2.83 2.19
CA VAL A 90 2.65 -4.02 3.04
C VAL A 90 4.14 -4.33 3.13
N GLY A 91 4.77 -3.95 4.24
CA GLY A 91 6.21 -4.13 4.42
C GLY A 91 6.79 -3.19 5.46
N GLY A 92 8.12 -3.08 5.47
CA GLY A 92 8.86 -2.17 6.35
C GLY A 92 8.88 -0.72 5.86
N GLY A 93 9.77 0.09 6.46
CA GLY A 93 9.87 1.54 6.22
C GLY A 93 10.04 1.94 4.75
N VAL A 94 10.86 1.20 3.99
CA VAL A 94 11.08 1.47 2.55
C VAL A 94 9.78 1.37 1.76
N VAL A 95 9.01 0.29 1.96
CA VAL A 95 7.74 0.06 1.27
C VAL A 95 6.73 1.12 1.66
N THR A 96 6.62 1.45 2.96
CA THR A 96 5.64 2.44 3.43
C THR A 96 5.97 3.85 2.96
N ASP A 97 7.25 4.22 2.90
CA ASP A 97 7.69 5.54 2.40
C ASP A 97 7.40 5.67 0.91
N ILE A 98 7.75 4.66 0.09
CA ILE A 98 7.46 4.66 -1.34
C ILE A 98 5.94 4.70 -1.57
N THR A 99 5.17 3.87 -0.85
CA THR A 99 3.71 3.83 -0.96
C THR A 99 3.10 5.20 -0.64
N GLY A 100 3.48 5.80 0.50
CA GLY A 100 2.95 7.10 0.92
C GLY A 100 3.32 8.21 -0.06
N TYR A 101 4.56 8.19 -0.58
CA TYR A 101 5.01 9.16 -1.55
C TYR A 101 4.27 9.02 -2.88
N VAL A 102 4.19 7.80 -3.45
CA VAL A 102 3.42 7.53 -4.68
C VAL A 102 1.97 7.95 -4.50
N ALA A 103 1.32 7.58 -3.39
CA ALA A 103 -0.07 7.95 -3.11
C ALA A 103 -0.27 9.47 -3.07
N SER A 104 0.73 10.22 -2.58
CA SER A 104 0.65 11.68 -2.48
C SER A 104 0.76 12.40 -3.83
N ILE A 105 1.49 11.82 -4.80
CA ILE A 105 1.75 12.46 -6.10
C ILE A 105 0.89 11.89 -7.23
N TYR A 106 0.48 10.62 -7.15
CA TYR A 106 -0.35 9.98 -8.16
C TYR A 106 -1.70 10.68 -8.26
N LEU A 107 -2.04 11.18 -9.45
CA LEU A 107 -3.24 11.99 -9.71
C LEU A 107 -3.40 13.18 -8.73
N ARG A 108 -2.31 13.74 -8.18
CA ARG A 108 -2.31 14.79 -7.14
C ARG A 108 -2.91 14.34 -5.80
N GLY A 109 -2.81 13.05 -5.48
CA GLY A 109 -3.26 12.49 -4.21
C GLY A 109 -4.38 11.46 -4.39
N ILE A 110 -4.14 10.25 -3.88
CA ILE A 110 -5.13 9.18 -3.71
C ILE A 110 -5.08 8.60 -2.30
N SER A 111 -6.10 7.82 -1.95
CA SER A 111 -6.18 7.20 -0.63
C SER A 111 -5.11 6.11 -0.46
N PHE A 112 -4.60 5.96 0.76
CA PHE A 112 -3.65 4.89 1.07
C PHE A 112 -3.77 4.40 2.50
N GLY A 113 -3.22 3.21 2.75
CA GLY A 113 -3.07 2.61 4.07
C GLY A 113 -1.79 1.79 4.18
N PHE A 114 -1.45 1.41 5.42
CA PHE A 114 -0.24 0.65 5.71
C PHE A 114 -0.55 -0.62 6.49
N VAL A 115 0.19 -1.68 6.16
CA VAL A 115 0.29 -2.92 6.92
C VAL A 115 1.78 -3.09 7.25
N PRO A 116 2.29 -2.40 8.30
CA PRO A 116 3.69 -2.43 8.64
C PRO A 116 4.12 -3.81 9.14
N THR A 117 5.32 -4.26 8.75
CA THR A 117 5.92 -5.56 9.12
C THR A 117 7.17 -5.41 9.96
#